data_AF-A0AAV2W1P2-F1
#
_entry.id   AF-A0AAV2W1P2-F1
#
_cell.length_a   1.000
_cell.length_b   1.000
_cell.length_c   1.000
_cell.angle_alpha   90.00
_cell.angle_beta   90.00
_cell.angle_gamma   90.00
#
_symmetry.space_group_name_H-M   'P 1'
#
loop_
_entity.id
_entity.type
_entity.pdbx_description
1 polymer ?
#
loop_
_entity_poly.entity_id
_entity_poly.type
_entity_poly.pdbx_seq_one_letter_code
_entity_poly.pdbx_strand_id
1 'polypeptide(L)'
;MAEPAESNDGAHDRTRSGNLRVAAIFSDHMVLQRNKPIAVFGEAPVSESVSASLSDGQGQEVARAQESADNDGTFMLTLPAMPASGPLTLQVRCGGDELAFHDVMVGEVWLAGGQSNIEFELHNSEFGKEAVADAHDPLLRFYNTPKSARINLTAESASGWQTAEAPQVAHMSAIGYYFGKQLRDALANGIAVGVVDCYIGGTSISAWMSEHLLEQTELGRSYLQTYRDAIAGKTDEEMLAAQTSWQQVFDKWNADVAAVKEEHPDYSQPQIDAMLGPCPWPPPVTPFAERRPYTLYEAMIRRVAPYTLAGVLWYQGEEDEFNAAGYGELLRGLIAEWRATWHDNALPFLVVQLPQWIAEADAEHDPLRWPVLRDEQFAVARETPHANIVCAMDCGEFDNIHPVDKRTLGMRLGDTALHDVYGLQIPCASPELVDLQVGEGGGEMVVTFNHAQGLHWHGTTSDTMRAIADIAESTERKAGESGFEIAASADSEFVPAHARIEPRDDLGSDMRVVHLLSPEVPKPTHARYAWRSWGPAPLFNGDGLPAFPFIK
;
A
#
# COMPACT_ATOMS: atom_id res chain seq x y z
N MET A 1 -14.82 18.55 22.42
CA MET A 1 -15.95 17.67 22.82
C MET A 1 -15.59 17.04 24.16
N ALA A 2 -16.58 16.84 25.03
CA ALA A 2 -16.38 16.33 26.38
C ALA A 2 -15.66 14.97 26.38
N GLU A 3 -14.72 14.77 27.31
CA GLU A 3 -14.14 13.47 27.61
C GLU A 3 -15.28 12.44 27.83
N PRO A 4 -15.24 11.26 27.20
CA PRO A 4 -16.21 10.23 27.51
C PRO A 4 -15.96 9.77 28.94
N ALA A 5 -17.02 9.79 29.75
CA ALA A 5 -17.04 9.18 31.07
C ALA A 5 -16.58 7.72 30.95
N GLU A 6 -15.66 7.31 31.83
CA GLU A 6 -15.30 5.90 32.03
C GLU A 6 -16.57 5.11 32.35
N SER A 7 -17.12 4.43 31.34
CA SER A 7 -18.11 3.38 31.55
C SER A 7 -17.38 2.20 32.16
N ASN A 8 -17.47 2.08 33.48
CA ASN A 8 -17.07 0.90 34.24
C ASN A 8 -18.10 -0.24 34.04
N ASP A 9 -18.39 -0.58 32.78
CA ASP A 9 -18.92 -1.88 32.41
C ASP A 9 -17.69 -2.73 32.12
N GLY A 10 -17.47 -3.77 32.92
CA GLY A 10 -16.37 -4.71 32.74
C GLY A 10 -16.50 -5.43 31.39
N ALA A 11 -16.06 -4.79 30.31
CA ALA A 11 -15.81 -5.45 29.05
C ALA A 11 -14.73 -6.49 29.31
N HIS A 12 -15.10 -7.76 29.29
CA HIS A 12 -14.14 -8.84 29.34
C HIS A 12 -13.11 -8.63 28.22
N ASP A 13 -11.84 -8.48 28.58
CA ASP A 13 -10.74 -8.41 27.63
C ASP A 13 -10.73 -9.70 26.80
N ARG A 14 -11.23 -9.62 25.55
CA ARG A 14 -11.36 -10.79 24.66
C ARG A 14 -10.03 -11.48 24.37
N THR A 15 -8.92 -10.77 24.61
CA THR A 15 -7.58 -11.29 24.35
C THR A 15 -7.02 -12.08 25.52
N ARG A 16 -7.69 -12.09 26.68
CA ARG A 16 -7.13 -12.59 27.93
C ARG A 16 -8.09 -13.47 28.74
N SER A 17 -7.57 -14.58 29.23
CA SER A 17 -8.21 -15.46 30.19
C SER A 17 -7.16 -15.83 31.24
N GLY A 18 -7.34 -15.39 32.49
CA GLY A 18 -6.33 -15.55 33.55
C GLY A 18 -4.94 -15.03 33.16
N ASN A 19 -3.98 -15.94 33.00
CA ASN A 19 -2.61 -15.63 32.57
C ASN A 19 -2.35 -15.92 31.09
N LEU A 20 -3.30 -16.51 30.36
CA LEU A 20 -3.25 -16.67 28.92
C LEU A 20 -3.67 -15.37 28.22
N ARG A 21 -2.86 -14.93 27.27
CA ARG A 21 -3.18 -13.82 26.38
C ARG A 21 -2.85 -14.18 24.94
N VAL A 22 -3.75 -13.93 23.99
CA VAL A 22 -3.45 -14.04 22.55
C VAL A 22 -3.27 -12.65 21.95
N ALA A 23 -2.58 -12.56 20.81
CA ALA A 23 -2.51 -11.30 20.07
C ALA A 23 -3.91 -10.78 19.67
N ALA A 24 -4.08 -9.46 19.65
CA ALA A 24 -5.40 -8.86 19.43
C ALA A 24 -6.00 -9.13 18.04
N ILE A 25 -5.18 -9.50 17.05
CA ILE A 25 -5.69 -9.91 15.73
C ILE A 25 -6.60 -11.16 15.80
N PHE A 26 -6.47 -12.01 16.81
CA PHE A 26 -7.39 -13.14 17.01
C PHE A 26 -8.69 -12.65 17.65
N SER A 27 -9.80 -12.72 16.89
CA SER A 27 -11.15 -12.39 17.35
C SER A 27 -12.19 -13.21 16.60
N ASP A 28 -13.46 -13.10 17.00
CA ASP A 28 -14.57 -13.63 16.20
C ASP A 28 -14.53 -13.05 14.77
N HIS A 29 -15.11 -13.77 13.82
CA HIS A 29 -15.13 -13.39 12.40
C HIS A 29 -13.76 -13.37 11.70
N MET A 30 -12.67 -13.83 12.31
CA MET A 30 -11.36 -13.80 11.65
C MET A 30 -11.25 -14.71 10.42
N VAL A 31 -10.28 -14.42 9.56
CA VAL A 31 -9.88 -15.27 8.43
C VAL A 31 -8.43 -15.73 8.66
N LEU A 32 -8.22 -17.04 8.79
CA LEU A 32 -6.91 -17.67 8.87
C LEU A 32 -6.43 -18.08 7.47
N GLN A 33 -5.13 -18.00 7.19
CA GLN A 33 -4.59 -18.35 5.88
C GLN A 33 -4.70 -19.85 5.56
N ARG A 34 -5.28 -20.17 4.41
CA ARG A 34 -5.36 -21.53 3.87
C ARG A 34 -4.05 -21.95 3.21
N ASN A 35 -3.86 -23.26 3.12
CA ASN A 35 -2.73 -23.91 2.42
C ASN A 35 -1.33 -23.52 2.90
N LYS A 36 -1.22 -22.78 4.00
CA LYS A 36 0.01 -22.50 4.74
C LYS A 36 -0.18 -22.90 6.21
N PRO A 37 0.89 -23.27 6.94
CA PRO A 37 0.81 -23.47 8.38
C PRO A 37 0.32 -22.18 9.08
N ILE A 38 -0.63 -22.31 10.00
CA ILE A 38 -1.32 -21.18 10.63
C ILE A 38 -0.67 -20.88 11.98
N ALA A 39 -0.09 -19.70 12.13
CA ALA A 39 0.49 -19.24 13.38
C ALA A 39 -0.59 -18.75 14.36
N VAL A 40 -0.49 -19.20 15.62
CA VAL A 40 -1.25 -18.67 16.75
C VAL A 40 -0.26 -18.28 17.83
N PHE A 41 -0.32 -17.03 18.28
CA PHE A 41 0.72 -16.44 19.10
C PHE A 41 0.17 -15.49 20.17
N GLY A 42 0.95 -15.30 21.23
CA GLY A 42 0.57 -14.51 22.39
C GLY A 42 1.53 -14.65 23.55
N GLU A 43 1.00 -14.49 24.76
CA GLU A 43 1.72 -14.59 26.03
C GLU A 43 1.05 -15.63 26.94
N ALA A 44 1.86 -16.40 27.67
CA ALA A 44 1.43 -17.36 28.67
C ALA A 44 2.53 -17.52 29.74
N PRO A 45 2.25 -18.09 30.93
CA PRO A 45 3.28 -18.30 31.93
C PRO A 45 4.44 -19.15 31.38
N VAL A 46 5.67 -18.76 31.72
CA VAL A 46 6.90 -19.41 31.23
C VAL A 46 6.87 -20.92 31.40
N SER A 47 7.23 -21.64 30.34
CA SER A 47 7.27 -23.11 30.29
C SER A 47 5.92 -23.82 30.44
N GLU A 48 4.80 -23.11 30.62
CA GLU A 48 3.47 -23.72 30.57
C GLU A 48 3.13 -24.17 29.14
N SER A 49 2.34 -25.23 29.04
CA SER A 49 1.94 -25.75 27.74
C SER A 49 0.67 -25.06 27.24
N VAL A 50 0.79 -24.47 26.05
CA VAL A 50 -0.30 -23.81 25.33
C VAL A 50 -0.75 -24.72 24.19
N SER A 51 -2.05 -24.89 24.04
CA SER A 51 -2.64 -25.64 22.91
C SER A 51 -3.66 -24.80 22.17
N ALA A 52 -3.75 -24.98 20.85
CA ALA A 52 -4.84 -24.46 20.06
C ALA A 52 -5.49 -25.58 19.25
N SER A 53 -6.80 -25.44 19.02
CA SER A 53 -7.57 -26.37 18.19
C SER A 53 -8.60 -25.61 17.37
N LEU A 54 -8.84 -26.09 16.14
CA LEU A 54 -9.95 -25.67 15.30
C LEU A 54 -10.99 -26.79 15.28
N SER A 55 -12.25 -26.44 15.51
CA SER A 55 -13.38 -27.39 15.45
C SER A 55 -14.45 -26.88 14.50
N ASP A 56 -15.13 -27.80 13.80
CA ASP A 56 -16.25 -27.46 12.92
C ASP A 56 -17.55 -27.18 13.71
N GLY A 57 -18.62 -26.81 13.01
CA GLY A 57 -19.93 -26.55 13.63
C GLY A 57 -20.60 -27.76 14.30
N GLN A 58 -20.05 -28.97 14.13
CA GLN A 58 -20.48 -30.20 14.83
C GLN A 58 -19.61 -30.50 16.05
N GLY A 59 -18.58 -29.68 16.31
CA GLY A 59 -17.61 -29.86 17.38
C GLY A 59 -16.53 -30.89 17.05
N GLN A 60 -16.39 -31.29 15.79
CA GLN A 60 -15.30 -32.16 15.38
C GLN A 60 -14.01 -31.34 15.24
N GLU A 61 -12.97 -31.74 15.98
CA GLU A 61 -11.63 -31.17 15.83
C GLU A 61 -11.07 -31.48 14.44
N VAL A 62 -10.70 -30.43 13.70
CA VAL A 62 -10.14 -30.52 12.34
C VAL A 62 -8.65 -30.17 12.29
N ALA A 63 -8.15 -29.44 13.28
CA ALA A 63 -6.73 -29.15 13.45
C ALA A 63 -6.39 -28.90 14.92
N ARG A 64 -5.15 -29.22 15.31
CA ARG A 64 -4.61 -28.95 16.65
C ARG A 64 -3.11 -28.75 16.61
N ALA A 65 -2.60 -27.98 17.56
CA ALA A 65 -1.18 -27.82 17.83
C ALA A 65 -0.97 -27.48 19.31
N GLN A 66 0.24 -27.73 19.79
CA GLN A 66 0.62 -27.49 21.18
C GLN A 66 2.10 -27.21 21.25
N GLU A 67 2.48 -26.21 22.05
CA GLU A 67 3.86 -25.81 22.31
C GLU A 67 3.98 -25.42 23.80
N SER A 68 5.19 -25.13 24.26
CA SER A 68 5.42 -24.48 25.57
C SER A 68 5.72 -23.01 25.37
N ALA A 69 5.28 -22.16 26.31
CA ALA A 69 5.69 -20.76 26.33
C ALA A 69 7.19 -20.63 26.58
N ASP A 70 7.82 -19.70 25.88
CA ASP A 70 9.24 -19.39 25.95
C ASP A 70 9.63 -18.73 27.27
N ASN A 71 10.95 -18.55 27.46
CA ASN A 71 11.52 -17.98 28.69
C ASN A 71 11.14 -16.51 28.93
N ASP A 72 10.67 -15.80 27.90
CA ASP A 72 10.14 -14.44 27.99
C ASP A 72 8.62 -14.39 28.18
N GLY A 73 7.96 -15.56 28.27
CA GLY A 73 6.52 -15.69 28.42
C GLY A 73 5.74 -15.55 27.12
N THR A 74 6.40 -15.44 25.96
CA THR A 74 5.72 -15.49 24.66
C THR A 74 5.49 -16.93 24.21
N PHE A 75 4.53 -17.15 23.31
CA PHE A 75 4.41 -18.42 22.61
C PHE A 75 4.02 -18.18 21.14
N MET A 76 4.46 -19.09 20.28
CA MET A 76 3.95 -19.23 18.92
C MET A 76 3.80 -20.72 18.63
N LEU A 77 2.56 -21.17 18.44
CA LEU A 77 2.26 -22.52 17.98
C LEU A 77 1.78 -22.47 16.53
N THR A 78 1.97 -23.57 15.81
CA THR A 78 1.63 -23.65 14.38
C THR A 78 0.65 -24.77 14.12
N LEU A 79 -0.59 -24.41 13.77
CA LEU A 79 -1.59 -25.35 13.29
C LEU A 79 -1.22 -25.82 11.87
N PRO A 80 -1.53 -27.09 11.51
CA PRO A 80 -1.23 -27.61 10.18
C PRO A 80 -1.93 -26.82 9.08
N ALA A 81 -1.30 -26.78 7.90
CA ALA A 81 -1.90 -26.20 6.70
C ALA A 81 -3.19 -26.95 6.35
N MET A 82 -4.24 -26.21 6.00
CA MET A 82 -5.53 -26.80 5.64
C MET A 82 -6.21 -26.02 4.50
N PRO A 83 -7.06 -26.68 3.69
CA PRO A 83 -7.79 -26.02 2.62
C PRO A 83 -8.82 -25.02 3.15
N ALA A 84 -9.40 -24.23 2.24
CA ALA A 84 -10.47 -23.31 2.59
C ALA A 84 -11.63 -24.04 3.28
N SER A 85 -12.11 -23.50 4.40
CA SER A 85 -13.17 -24.10 5.21
C SER A 85 -13.75 -23.08 6.19
N GLY A 86 -14.80 -23.48 6.91
CA GLY A 86 -15.47 -22.66 7.91
C GLY A 86 -16.98 -22.58 7.71
N PRO A 87 -17.71 -21.98 8.66
CA PRO A 87 -17.19 -21.40 9.91
C PRO A 87 -16.68 -22.46 10.89
N LEU A 88 -15.56 -22.14 11.56
CA LEU A 88 -14.92 -22.94 12.61
C LEU A 88 -14.95 -22.19 13.95
N THR A 89 -14.60 -22.90 15.02
CA THR A 89 -14.26 -22.33 16.33
C THR A 89 -12.78 -22.55 16.62
N LEU A 90 -12.02 -21.48 16.86
CA LEU A 90 -10.66 -21.55 17.39
C LEU A 90 -10.70 -21.52 18.91
N GLN A 91 -10.15 -22.54 19.57
CA GLN A 91 -9.95 -22.57 21.01
C GLN A 91 -8.48 -22.54 21.34
N VAL A 92 -8.06 -21.67 22.26
CA VAL A 92 -6.70 -21.59 22.80
C VAL A 92 -6.74 -21.81 24.30
N ARG A 93 -5.91 -22.72 24.82
CA ARG A 93 -5.91 -23.16 26.23
C ARG A 93 -4.52 -23.17 26.81
N CYS A 94 -4.40 -22.77 28.07
CA CYS A 94 -3.20 -22.89 28.88
C CYS A 94 -3.61 -23.21 30.34
N GLY A 95 -3.32 -24.42 30.81
CA GLY A 95 -3.79 -24.86 32.12
C GLY A 95 -5.33 -24.83 32.24
N GLY A 96 -5.86 -24.04 33.17
CA GLY A 96 -7.31 -23.83 33.35
C GLY A 96 -7.88 -22.65 32.56
N ASP A 97 -7.03 -21.85 31.91
CA ASP A 97 -7.43 -20.67 31.15
C ASP A 97 -7.79 -21.06 29.70
N GLU A 98 -8.86 -20.47 29.18
CA GLU A 98 -9.40 -20.75 27.84
C GLU A 98 -9.90 -19.47 27.18
N LEU A 99 -9.61 -19.34 25.88
CA LEU A 99 -10.18 -18.38 24.96
C LEU A 99 -10.79 -19.12 23.77
N ALA A 100 -11.97 -18.67 23.31
CA ALA A 100 -12.67 -19.25 22.18
C ALA A 100 -13.16 -18.16 21.23
N PHE A 101 -12.90 -18.35 19.93
CA PHE A 101 -13.29 -17.44 18.85
C PHE A 101 -14.14 -18.19 17.83
N HIS A 102 -15.21 -17.57 17.37
CA HIS A 102 -16.25 -18.17 16.54
C HIS A 102 -16.31 -17.51 15.17
N ASP A 103 -17.03 -18.16 14.25
CA ASP A 103 -17.12 -17.73 12.86
C ASP A 103 -15.72 -17.54 12.23
N VAL A 104 -14.83 -18.50 12.50
CA VAL A 104 -13.45 -18.48 11.99
C VAL A 104 -13.45 -19.11 10.61
N MET A 105 -13.03 -18.36 9.60
CA MET A 105 -12.87 -18.88 8.24
C MET A 105 -11.41 -19.25 8.01
N VAL A 106 -11.18 -20.28 7.19
CA VAL A 106 -9.87 -20.53 6.58
C VAL A 106 -9.96 -20.13 5.12
N GLY A 107 -9.18 -19.13 4.71
CA GLY A 107 -9.30 -18.41 3.44
C GLY A 107 -7.99 -17.75 3.01
N GLU A 108 -8.05 -16.65 2.28
CA GLU A 108 -6.88 -15.84 1.93
C GLU A 108 -6.73 -14.67 2.89
N VAL A 109 -5.51 -14.34 3.32
CA VAL A 109 -5.24 -13.23 4.22
C VAL A 109 -4.16 -12.34 3.62
N TRP A 110 -4.48 -11.08 3.39
CA TRP A 110 -3.54 -10.10 2.83
C TRP A 110 -3.35 -8.95 3.81
N LEU A 111 -2.15 -8.40 3.89
CA LEU A 111 -1.88 -7.20 4.68
C LEU A 111 -1.80 -5.99 3.75
N ALA A 112 -2.57 -4.93 4.05
CA ALA A 112 -2.50 -3.65 3.37
C ALA A 112 -1.67 -2.67 4.20
N GLY A 113 -0.45 -2.38 3.73
CA GLY A 113 0.55 -1.58 4.44
C GLY A 113 0.99 -0.33 3.68
N GLY A 114 1.32 0.72 4.43
CA GLY A 114 1.84 1.97 3.88
C GLY A 114 1.18 3.20 4.48
N GLN A 115 0.97 4.23 3.65
CA GLN A 115 0.52 5.56 4.12
C GLN A 115 -0.89 5.95 3.66
N SER A 116 -1.16 7.25 3.52
CA SER A 116 -2.49 7.84 3.36
C SER A 116 -3.27 7.30 2.15
N ASN A 117 -2.60 6.94 1.05
CA ASN A 117 -3.28 6.45 -0.15
C ASN A 117 -3.81 5.02 -0.02
N ILE A 118 -3.16 4.13 0.75
CA ILE A 118 -3.72 2.83 1.13
C ILE A 118 -4.69 2.95 2.31
N GLU A 119 -4.50 3.94 3.18
CA GLU A 119 -5.43 4.27 4.27
C GLU A 119 -6.78 4.82 3.78
N PHE A 120 -6.81 5.38 2.58
CA PHE A 120 -7.93 6.12 2.04
C PHE A 120 -9.24 5.32 2.14
N GLU A 121 -10.18 5.81 2.94
CA GLU A 121 -11.39 5.07 3.30
C GLU A 121 -12.34 4.91 2.10
N LEU A 122 -13.03 3.76 2.04
CA LEU A 122 -13.92 3.41 0.93
C LEU A 122 -14.95 4.50 0.62
N HIS A 123 -15.59 5.08 1.64
CA HIS A 123 -16.63 6.10 1.43
C HIS A 123 -16.13 7.41 0.82
N ASN A 124 -14.82 7.67 0.89
CA ASN A 124 -14.18 8.86 0.32
C ASN A 124 -13.72 8.62 -1.13
N SER A 125 -13.64 7.36 -1.58
CA SER A 125 -13.17 7.02 -2.93
C SER A 125 -14.17 7.43 -4.00
N GLU A 126 -13.68 7.62 -5.23
CA GLU A 126 -14.53 7.72 -6.41
C GLU A 126 -15.43 6.47 -6.51
N PHE A 127 -16.74 6.68 -6.59
CA PHE A 127 -17.79 5.64 -6.50
C PHE A 127 -17.90 4.91 -5.15
N GLY A 128 -17.28 5.45 -4.10
CA GLY A 128 -17.25 4.87 -2.76
C GLY A 128 -18.61 4.74 -2.10
N LYS A 129 -19.51 5.70 -2.31
CA LYS A 129 -20.85 5.69 -1.73
C LYS A 129 -21.69 4.54 -2.28
N GLU A 130 -21.62 4.31 -3.59
CA GLU A 130 -22.25 3.18 -4.27
C GLU A 130 -21.64 1.86 -3.80
N ALA A 131 -20.32 1.78 -3.73
CA ALA A 131 -19.62 0.58 -3.26
C ALA A 131 -20.00 0.20 -1.82
N VAL A 132 -20.13 1.17 -0.91
CA VAL A 132 -20.61 0.95 0.47
C VAL A 132 -22.06 0.48 0.49
N ALA A 133 -22.93 1.09 -0.32
CA ALA A 133 -24.34 0.71 -0.39
C ALA A 133 -24.53 -0.72 -0.90
N ASP A 134 -23.69 -1.17 -1.83
CA ASP A 134 -23.74 -2.50 -2.44
C ASP A 134 -22.96 -3.58 -1.66
N ALA A 135 -22.24 -3.19 -0.60
CA ALA A 135 -21.38 -4.09 0.17
C ALA A 135 -22.19 -5.06 1.05
N HIS A 136 -22.30 -6.31 0.58
CA HIS A 136 -23.02 -7.41 1.22
C HIS A 136 -22.27 -8.75 1.10
N ASP A 137 -20.95 -8.75 1.38
CA ASP A 137 -20.14 -9.97 1.31
C ASP A 137 -19.58 -10.35 2.70
N PRO A 138 -20.24 -11.27 3.45
CA PRO A 138 -19.77 -11.69 4.76
C PRO A 138 -18.48 -12.53 4.73
N LEU A 139 -18.03 -12.93 3.55
CA LEU A 139 -16.78 -13.67 3.34
C LEU A 139 -15.63 -12.75 2.91
N LEU A 140 -15.90 -11.47 2.62
CA LEU A 140 -14.87 -10.43 2.63
C LEU A 140 -14.83 -9.83 4.03
N ARG A 141 -13.66 -9.84 4.66
CA ARG A 141 -13.50 -9.40 6.04
C ARG A 141 -12.26 -8.55 6.18
N PHE A 142 -12.23 -7.69 7.19
CA PHE A 142 -11.09 -6.84 7.45
C PHE A 142 -10.79 -6.73 8.93
N TYR A 143 -9.52 -6.51 9.25
CA TYR A 143 -9.04 -6.17 10.59
C TYR A 143 -8.31 -4.84 10.52
N ASN A 144 -8.87 -3.82 11.18
CA ASN A 144 -8.21 -2.54 11.33
C ASN A 144 -7.21 -2.59 12.48
N THR A 145 -5.93 -2.56 12.15
CA THR A 145 -4.86 -2.43 13.15
C THR A 145 -4.98 -1.06 13.82
N PRO A 146 -5.05 -0.99 15.16
CA PRO A 146 -5.13 0.28 15.85
C PRO A 146 -3.96 1.19 15.46
N LYS A 147 -4.29 2.35 14.87
CA LYS A 147 -3.32 3.38 14.52
C LYS A 147 -2.75 3.98 15.79
N SER A 148 -1.45 3.78 16.02
CA SER A 148 -0.80 4.32 17.21
C SER A 148 0.71 4.43 17.10
N ALA A 149 1.28 5.50 17.65
CA ALA A 149 2.72 5.70 17.81
C ALA A 149 3.33 4.85 18.94
N ARG A 150 2.51 4.12 19.69
CA ARG A 150 2.93 3.31 20.84
C ARG A 150 2.01 2.12 20.99
N ILE A 151 2.47 1.09 21.67
CA ILE A 151 1.63 -0.06 21.99
C ILE A 151 0.42 0.42 22.80
N ASN A 152 -0.77 0.24 22.24
CA ASN A 152 -2.03 0.67 22.83
C ASN A 152 -2.93 -0.55 23.07
N LEU A 153 -2.65 -1.26 24.17
CA LEU A 153 -3.34 -2.50 24.51
C LEU A 153 -4.86 -2.32 24.67
N THR A 154 -5.31 -1.14 25.10
CA THR A 154 -6.75 -0.85 25.22
C THR A 154 -7.41 -0.79 23.84
N ALA A 155 -6.81 -0.08 22.89
CA ALA A 155 -7.32 -0.02 21.52
C ALA A 155 -7.21 -1.38 20.81
N GLU A 156 -6.14 -2.13 21.08
CA GLU A 156 -5.99 -3.52 20.61
C GLU A 156 -7.08 -4.44 21.15
N SER A 157 -7.36 -4.44 22.46
CA SER A 157 -8.43 -5.27 23.02
C SER A 157 -9.82 -4.86 22.52
N ALA A 158 -10.01 -3.61 22.09
CA ALA A 158 -11.25 -3.09 21.51
C ALA A 158 -11.36 -3.30 19.99
N SER A 159 -10.28 -3.68 19.29
CA SER A 159 -10.34 -3.98 17.86
C SER A 159 -10.96 -5.35 17.61
N GLY A 160 -11.17 -5.72 16.35
CA GLY A 160 -11.63 -7.06 15.97
C GLY A 160 -11.84 -7.17 14.46
N TRP A 161 -11.96 -8.39 13.95
CA TRP A 161 -12.34 -8.62 12.56
C TRP A 161 -13.80 -8.22 12.32
N GLN A 162 -14.05 -7.65 11.15
CA GLN A 162 -15.37 -7.18 10.72
C GLN A 162 -15.68 -7.73 9.33
N THR A 163 -16.95 -8.03 9.07
CA THR A 163 -17.44 -8.35 7.72
C THR A 163 -17.50 -7.07 6.89
N ALA A 164 -17.25 -7.18 5.58
CA ALA A 164 -17.35 -6.07 4.63
C ALA A 164 -18.82 -5.78 4.29
N GLU A 165 -19.55 -5.29 5.29
CA GLU A 165 -20.95 -4.91 5.21
C GLU A 165 -21.14 -3.46 5.70
N ALA A 166 -22.18 -2.80 5.20
CA ALA A 166 -22.54 -1.47 5.67
C ALA A 166 -23.11 -1.48 7.11
N PRO A 167 -22.84 -0.47 7.94
CA PRO A 167 -22.04 0.73 7.64
C PRO A 167 -20.52 0.58 7.83
N GLN A 168 -20.03 -0.52 8.41
CA GLN A 168 -18.65 -0.65 8.89
C GLN A 168 -17.61 -0.60 7.75
N VAL A 169 -17.92 -1.23 6.61
CA VAL A 169 -17.05 -1.27 5.41
C VAL A 169 -16.69 0.12 4.87
N ALA A 170 -17.47 1.16 5.21
CA ALA A 170 -17.18 2.53 4.82
C ALA A 170 -15.79 3.02 5.25
N HIS A 171 -15.28 2.48 6.36
CA HIS A 171 -13.99 2.86 6.97
C HIS A 171 -12.85 1.90 6.64
N MET A 172 -13.12 0.85 5.86
CA MET A 172 -12.09 -0.03 5.31
C MET A 172 -11.27 0.73 4.27
N SER A 173 -10.00 0.35 4.08
CA SER A 173 -9.21 0.78 2.92
C SER A 173 -10.00 0.59 1.63
N ALA A 174 -10.16 1.64 0.83
CA ALA A 174 -10.81 1.55 -0.47
C ALA A 174 -10.06 0.58 -1.40
N ILE A 175 -8.73 0.71 -1.46
CA ILE A 175 -7.87 -0.19 -2.24
C ILE A 175 -7.99 -1.62 -1.71
N GLY A 176 -7.92 -1.82 -0.39
CA GLY A 176 -8.09 -3.12 0.25
C GLY A 176 -9.45 -3.76 -0.06
N TYR A 177 -10.52 -2.97 -0.07
CA TYR A 177 -11.87 -3.42 -0.40
C TYR A 177 -11.96 -3.90 -1.84
N TYR A 178 -11.54 -3.08 -2.81
CA TYR A 178 -11.61 -3.43 -4.23
C TYR A 178 -10.68 -4.60 -4.58
N PHE A 179 -9.49 -4.66 -3.96
CA PHE A 179 -8.59 -5.80 -4.02
C PHE A 179 -9.24 -7.09 -3.52
N GLY A 180 -9.80 -7.04 -2.30
CA GLY A 180 -10.44 -8.19 -1.67
C GLY A 180 -11.66 -8.65 -2.45
N LYS A 181 -12.46 -7.71 -2.96
CA LYS A 181 -13.59 -7.99 -3.84
C LYS A 181 -13.15 -8.68 -5.14
N GLN A 182 -12.08 -8.22 -5.78
CA GLN A 182 -11.54 -8.85 -6.99
C GLN A 182 -11.14 -10.31 -6.73
N LEU A 183 -10.48 -10.58 -5.60
CA LEU A 183 -10.16 -11.95 -5.18
C LEU A 183 -11.42 -12.79 -4.92
N ARG A 184 -12.41 -12.24 -4.22
CA ARG A 184 -13.68 -12.92 -3.90
C ARG A 184 -14.47 -13.30 -5.15
N ASP A 185 -14.47 -12.44 -6.16
CA ASP A 185 -15.17 -12.67 -7.42
C ASP A 185 -14.46 -13.71 -8.31
N ALA A 186 -13.12 -13.77 -8.27
CA ALA A 186 -12.32 -14.63 -9.15
C ALA A 186 -11.95 -16.01 -8.56
N LEU A 187 -11.76 -16.11 -7.24
CA LEU A 187 -11.45 -17.37 -6.58
C LEU A 187 -12.70 -18.27 -6.51
N ALA A 188 -12.50 -19.58 -6.32
CA ALA A 188 -13.60 -20.53 -6.23
C ALA A 188 -14.63 -20.10 -5.16
N ASN A 189 -15.92 -20.27 -5.50
CA ASN A 189 -17.04 -19.91 -4.63
C ASN A 189 -16.85 -20.41 -3.19
N GLY A 190 -17.02 -19.49 -2.23
CA GLY A 190 -16.95 -19.78 -0.80
C GLY A 190 -15.59 -19.57 -0.11
N ILE A 191 -14.53 -19.16 -0.83
CA ILE A 191 -13.24 -18.84 -0.21
C ILE A 191 -13.30 -17.45 0.44
N ALA A 192 -13.24 -17.37 1.77
CA ALA A 192 -13.13 -16.10 2.48
C ALA A 192 -11.83 -15.36 2.13
N VAL A 193 -11.89 -14.02 2.11
CA VAL A 193 -10.73 -13.13 1.93
C VAL A 193 -10.72 -12.16 3.11
N GLY A 194 -9.62 -12.14 3.84
CA GLY A 194 -9.33 -11.23 4.94
C GLY A 194 -8.29 -10.20 4.52
N VAL A 195 -8.53 -8.92 4.82
CA VAL A 195 -7.56 -7.84 4.66
C VAL A 195 -7.18 -7.27 6.02
N VAL A 196 -5.90 -7.32 6.36
CA VAL A 196 -5.34 -6.70 7.57
C VAL A 196 -4.91 -5.29 7.19
N ASP A 197 -5.72 -4.32 7.57
CA ASP A 197 -5.47 -2.89 7.37
C ASP A 197 -4.42 -2.43 8.40
N CYS A 198 -3.22 -2.06 7.93
CA CYS A 198 -2.08 -1.69 8.77
C CYS A 198 -1.30 -0.53 8.14
N TYR A 199 -1.89 0.66 8.20
CA TYR A 199 -1.40 1.86 7.52
C TYR A 199 -1.53 3.11 8.40
N ILE A 200 -0.77 4.15 8.07
CA ILE A 200 -0.95 5.48 8.67
C ILE A 200 -0.37 6.60 7.79
N GLY A 201 -1.17 7.65 7.56
CA GLY A 201 -0.89 8.73 6.65
C GLY A 201 0.29 9.62 7.05
N GLY A 202 0.96 10.18 6.05
CA GLY A 202 2.09 11.10 6.23
C GLY A 202 3.29 10.44 6.91
N THR A 203 3.58 9.17 6.59
CA THR A 203 4.71 8.45 7.16
C THR A 203 5.72 8.03 6.11
N SER A 204 6.99 8.26 6.44
CA SER A 204 8.14 7.77 5.69
C SER A 204 8.28 6.27 5.90
N ILE A 205 8.88 5.58 4.92
CA ILE A 205 9.27 4.17 5.01
C ILE A 205 10.10 3.88 6.27
N SER A 206 10.84 4.86 6.77
CA SER A 206 11.63 4.74 7.99
C SER A 206 10.80 4.43 9.24
N ALA A 207 9.52 4.76 9.28
CA ALA A 207 8.63 4.43 10.40
C ALA A 207 8.24 2.94 10.44
N TRP A 208 8.36 2.24 9.31
CA TRP A 208 7.83 0.90 9.06
C TRP A 208 8.89 -0.23 9.15
N MET A 209 10.10 0.10 9.57
CA MET A 209 11.21 -0.83 9.76
C MET A 209 11.85 -0.71 11.14
N SER A 210 12.59 -1.71 11.61
CA SER A 210 13.24 -1.63 12.92
C SER A 210 14.35 -0.57 12.99
N GLU A 211 14.65 -0.10 14.20
CA GLU A 211 15.82 0.77 14.42
C GLU A 211 17.11 0.07 13.97
N HIS A 212 17.21 -1.24 14.17
CA HIS A 212 18.37 -2.03 13.76
C HIS A 212 18.61 -1.98 12.25
N LEU A 213 17.55 -2.15 11.44
CA LEU A 213 17.66 -2.05 9.99
C LEU A 213 18.05 -0.62 9.55
N LEU A 214 17.46 0.41 10.16
CA LEU A 214 17.82 1.80 9.88
C LEU A 214 19.29 2.10 10.17
N GLU A 215 19.86 1.54 11.23
CA GLU A 215 21.27 1.74 11.56
C GLU A 215 22.23 1.12 10.52
N GLN A 216 21.77 0.14 9.74
CA GLN A 216 22.58 -0.54 8.73
C GLN A 216 22.70 0.24 7.41
N THR A 217 21.72 1.08 7.08
CA THR A 217 21.65 1.82 5.81
C THR A 217 22.13 3.26 5.95
N GLU A 218 22.63 3.85 4.86
CA GLU A 218 23.09 5.25 4.92
C GLU A 218 21.92 6.21 5.13
N LEU A 219 20.85 6.04 4.33
CA LEU A 219 19.66 6.86 4.45
C LEU A 219 18.94 6.65 5.80
N GLY A 220 18.89 5.40 6.30
CA GLY A 220 18.30 5.11 7.61
C GLY A 220 19.00 5.81 8.76
N ARG A 221 20.35 5.82 8.77
CA ARG A 221 21.13 6.59 9.76
C ARG A 221 20.85 8.09 9.67
N SER A 222 20.64 8.63 8.47
CA SER A 222 20.25 10.04 8.30
C SER A 222 18.90 10.33 8.96
N TYR A 223 17.88 9.50 8.75
CA TYR A 223 16.57 9.64 9.42
C TYR A 223 16.70 9.61 10.94
N LEU A 224 17.45 8.65 11.47
CA LEU A 224 17.70 8.53 12.91
C LEU A 224 18.42 9.77 13.45
N GLN A 225 19.43 10.27 12.75
CA GLN A 225 20.18 11.45 13.17
C GLN A 225 19.30 12.71 13.18
N THR A 226 18.53 12.97 12.11
CA THR A 226 17.58 14.08 12.05
C THR A 226 16.58 14.04 13.20
N TYR A 227 16.04 12.85 13.50
CA TYR A 227 15.14 12.67 14.63
C TYR A 227 15.82 12.94 15.97
N ARG A 228 17.00 12.35 16.21
CA ARG A 228 17.78 12.52 17.46
C ARG A 228 18.14 13.99 17.69
N ASP A 229 18.52 14.72 16.64
CA ASP A 229 18.82 16.16 16.72
C ASP A 229 17.56 16.99 17.01
N ALA A 230 16.42 16.64 16.42
CA ALA A 230 15.17 17.36 16.61
C ALA A 230 14.63 17.27 18.05
N ILE A 231 14.92 16.19 18.77
CA ILE A 231 14.49 15.99 20.17
C ILE A 231 15.57 16.36 21.20
N ALA A 232 16.81 16.60 20.76
CA ALA A 232 17.93 16.85 21.66
C ALA A 232 17.69 18.06 22.58
N GLY A 233 17.94 17.87 23.88
CA GLY A 233 17.82 18.93 24.89
C GLY A 233 16.38 19.27 25.31
N LYS A 234 15.37 18.55 24.84
CA LYS A 234 13.97 18.70 25.26
C LYS A 234 13.58 17.62 26.26
N THR A 235 12.73 17.95 27.22
CA THR A 235 12.12 17.00 28.16
C THR A 235 10.89 16.34 27.55
N ASP A 236 10.52 15.15 28.04
CA ASP A 236 9.29 14.47 27.65
C ASP A 236 8.05 15.33 27.91
N GLU A 237 8.05 16.12 28.99
CA GLU A 237 6.96 17.04 29.33
C GLU A 237 6.81 18.15 28.29
N GLU A 238 7.92 18.79 27.87
CA GLU A 238 7.91 19.82 26.82
C GLU A 238 7.44 19.26 25.48
N MET A 239 7.92 18.07 25.10
CA MET A 239 7.54 17.42 23.85
C MET A 239 6.09 16.95 23.85
N LEU A 240 5.61 16.39 24.96
CA LEU A 240 4.21 16.00 25.12
C LEU A 240 3.28 17.22 25.09
N ALA A 241 3.67 18.32 25.73
CA ALA A 241 2.92 19.58 25.69
C ALA A 241 2.86 20.15 24.26
N ALA A 242 3.98 20.13 23.53
CA ALA A 242 4.03 20.56 22.13
C ALA A 242 3.14 19.69 21.24
N GLN A 243 3.21 18.36 21.36
CA GLN A 243 2.38 17.42 20.63
C GLN A 243 0.89 17.65 20.93
N THR A 244 0.53 17.78 22.21
CA THR A 244 -0.86 17.98 22.64
C THR A 244 -1.43 19.31 22.13
N SER A 245 -0.63 20.38 22.24
CA SER A 245 -1.00 21.70 21.73
C SER A 245 -1.22 21.68 20.22
N TRP A 246 -0.31 21.06 19.47
CA TRP A 246 -0.43 20.90 18.03
C TRP A 246 -1.67 20.08 17.65
N GLN A 247 -1.90 18.94 18.32
CA GLN A 247 -3.05 18.07 18.05
C GLN A 247 -4.37 18.81 18.25
N GLN A 248 -4.50 19.61 19.32
CA GLN A 248 -5.69 20.42 19.55
C GLN A 248 -5.94 21.43 18.43
N VAL A 249 -4.88 22.07 17.92
CA VAL A 249 -4.97 23.02 16.79
C VAL A 249 -5.34 22.28 15.50
N PHE A 250 -4.72 21.14 15.24
CA PHE A 250 -4.99 20.31 14.06
C PHE A 250 -6.41 19.74 14.05
N ASP A 251 -6.88 19.18 15.17
CA ASP A 251 -8.24 18.66 15.33
C ASP A 251 -9.29 19.76 15.12
N LYS A 252 -9.03 20.94 15.68
CA LYS A 252 -9.89 22.10 15.47
C LYS A 252 -9.91 22.51 14.00
N TRP A 253 -8.74 22.61 13.37
CA TRP A 253 -8.64 22.98 11.96
C TRP A 253 -9.39 21.98 11.07
N ASN A 254 -9.24 20.68 11.31
CA ASN A 254 -9.99 19.63 10.58
C ASN A 254 -11.50 19.74 10.79
N ALA A 255 -11.96 20.00 12.02
CA ALA A 255 -13.38 20.21 12.29
C ALA A 255 -13.94 21.46 11.57
N ASP A 256 -13.16 22.54 11.53
CA ASP A 256 -13.53 23.77 10.83
C ASP A 256 -13.55 23.52 9.29
N VAL A 257 -12.58 22.79 8.74
CA VAL A 257 -12.56 22.39 7.32
C VAL A 257 -13.76 21.52 6.97
N ALA A 258 -14.09 20.52 7.80
CA ALA A 258 -15.24 19.65 7.58
C ALA A 258 -16.55 20.44 7.55
N ALA A 259 -16.72 21.39 8.48
CA ALA A 259 -17.88 22.29 8.50
C ALA A 259 -17.95 23.17 7.23
N VAL A 260 -16.81 23.73 6.78
CA VAL A 260 -16.77 24.51 5.52
C VAL A 260 -17.13 23.63 4.32
N LYS A 261 -16.62 22.39 4.24
CA LYS A 261 -16.96 21.47 3.14
C LYS A 261 -18.42 21.02 3.18
N GLU A 262 -19.04 20.92 4.36
CA GLU A 262 -20.46 20.62 4.49
C GLU A 262 -21.34 21.78 3.98
N GLU A 263 -20.98 23.03 4.32
CA GLU A 263 -21.70 24.23 3.86
C GLU A 263 -21.41 24.59 2.40
N HIS A 264 -20.18 24.33 1.95
CA HIS A 264 -19.63 24.70 0.65
C HIS A 264 -18.86 23.53 0.01
N PRO A 265 -19.57 22.50 -0.48
CA PRO A 265 -18.94 21.28 -1.01
C PRO A 265 -18.07 21.53 -2.25
N ASP A 266 -18.28 22.65 -2.95
CA ASP A 266 -17.56 22.99 -4.18
C ASP A 266 -16.30 23.86 -3.93
N TYR A 267 -15.97 24.19 -2.68
CA TYR A 267 -14.79 25.02 -2.39
C TYR A 267 -13.48 24.23 -2.59
N SER A 268 -12.53 24.86 -3.30
CA SER A 268 -11.18 24.35 -3.44
C SER A 268 -10.38 24.52 -2.15
N GLN A 269 -9.33 23.71 -1.96
CA GLN A 269 -8.47 23.82 -0.78
C GLN A 269 -7.86 25.23 -0.62
N PRO A 270 -7.39 25.93 -1.68
CA PRO A 270 -6.95 27.33 -1.55
C PRO A 270 -8.03 28.28 -1.02
N GLN A 271 -9.31 28.06 -1.36
CA GLN A 271 -10.41 28.87 -0.82
C GLN A 271 -10.64 28.59 0.66
N ILE A 272 -10.56 27.33 1.06
CA ILE A 272 -10.66 26.91 2.47
C ILE A 272 -9.48 27.48 3.27
N ASP A 273 -8.25 27.39 2.76
CA ASP A 273 -7.05 27.91 3.41
C ASP A 273 -7.09 29.43 3.55
N ALA A 274 -7.66 30.14 2.57
CA ALA A 274 -7.87 31.59 2.66
C ALA A 274 -8.86 31.98 3.79
N MET A 275 -9.78 31.08 4.16
CA MET A 275 -10.75 31.29 5.24
C MET A 275 -10.21 30.88 6.60
N LEU A 276 -9.56 29.73 6.69
CA LEU A 276 -9.19 29.08 7.96
C LEU A 276 -7.70 29.22 8.31
N GLY A 277 -6.89 29.69 7.36
CA GLY A 277 -5.45 29.56 7.40
C GLY A 277 -5.00 28.19 6.87
N PRO A 278 -3.72 28.06 6.50
CA PRO A 278 -3.18 26.79 5.99
C PRO A 278 -3.26 25.71 7.08
N CYS A 279 -3.31 24.45 6.64
CA CYS A 279 -3.17 23.30 7.51
C CYS A 279 -1.97 23.48 8.45
N PRO A 280 -2.11 23.28 9.78
CA PRO A 280 -1.02 23.43 10.72
C PRO A 280 -0.06 22.24 10.58
N TRP A 281 0.76 22.25 9.54
CA TRP A 281 1.71 21.21 9.18
C TRP A 281 3.11 21.81 9.00
N PRO A 282 4.20 21.09 9.36
CA PRO A 282 4.25 19.77 9.98
C PRO A 282 4.01 19.81 11.52
N PRO A 283 3.67 18.67 12.15
CA PRO A 283 3.62 18.55 13.60
C PRO A 283 5.01 18.65 14.23
N PRO A 284 5.07 18.81 15.56
CA PRO A 284 6.29 18.62 16.32
C PRO A 284 6.88 17.22 16.12
N VAL A 285 8.19 17.14 15.93
CA VAL A 285 8.94 15.88 16.01
C VAL A 285 9.10 15.51 17.47
N THR A 286 8.47 14.41 17.89
CA THR A 286 8.48 13.93 19.28
C THR A 286 8.56 12.40 19.35
N PRO A 287 8.99 11.83 20.49
CA PRO A 287 8.93 10.38 20.73
C PRO A 287 7.51 9.79 20.72
N PHE A 288 6.48 10.64 20.75
CA PHE A 288 5.08 10.26 20.81
C PHE A 288 4.39 10.34 19.43
N ALA A 289 5.10 10.80 18.40
CA ALA A 289 4.56 10.98 17.06
C ALA A 289 4.67 9.68 16.24
N GLU A 290 3.66 9.42 15.42
CA GLU A 290 3.53 8.23 14.57
C GLU A 290 4.57 8.19 13.44
N ARG A 291 5.13 9.35 13.10
CA ARG A 291 6.06 9.54 11.98
C ARG A 291 7.52 9.41 12.39
N ARG A 292 7.82 9.26 13.69
CA ARG A 292 9.21 9.09 14.09
C ARG A 292 9.70 7.74 13.53
N PRO A 293 10.99 7.62 13.15
CA PRO A 293 11.53 6.38 12.62
C PRO A 293 11.23 5.19 13.54
N TYR A 294 11.16 4.00 12.96
CA TYR A 294 10.94 2.68 13.55
C TYR A 294 9.69 2.45 14.42
N THR A 295 8.80 3.42 14.49
CA THR A 295 7.68 3.40 15.44
C THR A 295 6.61 2.42 15.09
N LEU A 296 6.19 2.41 13.83
CA LEU A 296 5.04 1.65 13.37
C LEU A 296 5.43 0.20 13.13
N TYR A 297 6.71 -0.06 12.88
CA TYR A 297 7.26 -1.40 12.99
C TYR A 297 6.95 -2.03 14.37
N GLU A 298 7.26 -1.31 15.46
CA GLU A 298 7.05 -1.80 16.83
C GLU A 298 5.58 -1.74 17.27
N ALA A 299 4.90 -0.63 17.00
CA ALA A 299 3.58 -0.33 17.53
C ALA A 299 2.42 -0.89 16.68
N MET A 300 2.67 -1.27 15.42
CA MET A 300 1.63 -1.80 14.52
C MET A 300 2.05 -3.13 13.88
N ILE A 301 3.15 -3.17 13.12
CA ILE A 301 3.57 -4.38 12.38
C ILE A 301 3.81 -5.56 13.31
N ARG A 302 4.62 -5.39 14.36
CA ARG A 302 4.87 -6.43 15.36
C ARG A 302 3.65 -6.82 16.20
N ARG A 303 2.55 -6.06 16.12
CA ARG A 303 1.31 -6.38 16.84
C ARG A 303 0.42 -7.33 16.05
N VAL A 304 0.60 -7.39 14.73
CA VAL A 304 -0.11 -8.32 13.84
C VAL A 304 0.78 -9.43 13.31
N ALA A 305 2.10 -9.28 13.33
CA ALA A 305 3.02 -10.35 12.97
C ALA A 305 3.15 -11.39 14.11
N PRO A 306 3.33 -12.69 13.79
CA PRO A 306 3.42 -13.29 12.46
C PRO A 306 2.09 -13.92 12.00
N TYR A 307 0.95 -13.21 12.07
CA TYR A 307 -0.32 -13.75 11.56
C TYR A 307 -0.18 -14.18 10.10
N THR A 308 -0.36 -15.47 9.80
CA THR A 308 0.01 -16.04 8.50
C THR A 308 -0.70 -15.34 7.35
N LEU A 309 0.07 -14.94 6.32
CA LEU A 309 -0.42 -14.18 5.16
C LEU A 309 -0.25 -14.95 3.84
N ALA A 310 -1.14 -14.68 2.89
CA ALA A 310 -0.97 -14.95 1.46
C ALA A 310 0.04 -13.98 0.83
N GLY A 311 0.03 -12.71 1.23
CA GLY A 311 0.91 -11.66 0.72
C GLY A 311 0.67 -10.29 1.34
N VAL A 312 1.43 -9.30 0.87
CA VAL A 312 1.40 -7.90 1.33
C VAL A 312 1.14 -6.96 0.16
N LEU A 313 0.24 -5.99 0.34
CA LEU A 313 0.10 -4.81 -0.51
C LEU A 313 0.90 -3.68 0.13
N TRP A 314 1.87 -3.13 -0.61
CA TRP A 314 2.70 -2.03 -0.13
C TRP A 314 2.51 -0.80 -1.01
N TYR A 315 1.90 0.24 -0.44
CA TYR A 315 1.72 1.52 -1.12
C TYR A 315 2.15 2.67 -0.20
N GLN A 316 3.39 3.10 -0.43
CA GLN A 316 4.04 4.19 0.28
C GLN A 316 5.14 4.78 -0.59
N GLY A 317 5.47 6.05 -0.36
CA GLY A 317 6.67 6.69 -0.90
C GLY A 317 6.58 8.20 -0.98
N GLU A 318 5.36 8.76 -0.89
CA GLU A 318 5.10 10.18 -1.06
C GLU A 318 5.85 11.03 -0.03
N GLU A 319 5.91 10.58 1.23
CA GLU A 319 6.66 11.27 2.29
C GLU A 319 8.20 11.19 2.10
N ASP A 320 8.68 10.27 1.26
CA ASP A 320 10.10 10.06 1.00
C ASP A 320 10.58 10.75 -0.29
N GLU A 321 9.77 11.58 -0.96
CA GLU A 321 10.13 12.27 -2.21
C GLU A 321 11.48 13.01 -2.10
N PHE A 322 11.72 13.72 -0.99
CA PHE A 322 12.98 14.45 -0.76
C PHE A 322 14.21 13.54 -0.66
N ASN A 323 14.01 12.25 -0.40
CA ASN A 323 15.03 11.22 -0.29
C ASN A 323 14.91 10.15 -1.39
N ALA A 324 14.30 10.50 -2.53
CA ALA A 324 13.98 9.57 -3.62
C ALA A 324 15.13 8.64 -4.01
N ALA A 325 16.34 9.19 -4.23
CA ALA A 325 17.51 8.43 -4.70
C ALA A 325 18.06 7.37 -3.71
N GLY A 326 17.56 7.32 -2.47
CA GLY A 326 17.93 6.29 -1.50
C GLY A 326 16.77 5.37 -1.11
N TYR A 327 15.59 5.56 -1.70
CA TYR A 327 14.38 4.84 -1.31
C TYR A 327 14.50 3.34 -1.55
N GLY A 328 15.13 2.91 -2.64
CA GLY A 328 15.25 1.48 -2.97
C GLY A 328 16.10 0.68 -1.97
N GLU A 329 17.12 1.31 -1.35
CA GLU A 329 17.88 0.68 -0.25
C GLU A 329 16.95 0.31 0.92
N LEU A 330 16.10 1.26 1.32
CA LEU A 330 15.16 1.09 2.41
C LEU A 330 14.02 0.12 2.06
N LEU A 331 13.46 0.20 0.85
CA LEU A 331 12.38 -0.70 0.42
C LEU A 331 12.84 -2.15 0.37
N ARG A 332 14.05 -2.42 -0.14
CA ARG A 332 14.62 -3.77 -0.14
C ARG A 332 14.85 -4.29 1.28
N GLY A 333 15.35 -3.43 2.17
CA GLY A 333 15.50 -3.73 3.60
C GLY A 333 14.15 -4.09 4.25
N LEU A 334 13.12 -3.28 4.01
CA LEU A 334 11.78 -3.48 4.56
C LEU A 334 11.19 -4.83 4.13
N ILE A 335 11.24 -5.15 2.83
CA ILE A 335 10.72 -6.42 2.31
C ILE A 335 11.45 -7.60 2.99
N ALA A 336 12.77 -7.53 3.12
CA ALA A 336 13.56 -8.58 3.75
C ALA A 336 13.25 -8.72 5.25
N GLU A 337 13.14 -7.61 5.97
CA GLU A 337 12.83 -7.60 7.40
C GLU A 337 11.43 -8.16 7.64
N TRP A 338 10.41 -7.71 6.92
CA TRP A 338 9.04 -8.19 7.10
C TRP A 338 8.92 -9.70 6.77
N ARG A 339 9.60 -10.19 5.73
CA ARG A 339 9.68 -11.63 5.46
C ARG A 339 10.27 -12.42 6.64
N ALA A 340 11.30 -11.87 7.28
CA ALA A 340 11.88 -12.48 8.47
C ALA A 340 10.92 -12.43 9.67
N THR A 341 10.23 -11.31 9.88
CA THR A 341 9.24 -11.10 10.94
C THR A 341 8.04 -12.04 10.81
N TRP A 342 7.62 -12.36 9.58
CA TRP A 342 6.57 -13.34 9.29
C TRP A 342 7.05 -14.79 9.17
N HIS A 343 8.36 -15.02 9.21
CA HIS A 343 8.98 -16.32 8.96
C HIS A 343 8.61 -16.93 7.60
N ASP A 344 8.41 -16.09 6.58
CA ASP A 344 8.10 -16.49 5.20
C ASP A 344 9.00 -15.73 4.22
N ASN A 345 10.14 -16.34 3.89
CA ASN A 345 11.13 -15.77 2.95
C ASN A 345 10.59 -15.62 1.51
N ALA A 346 9.47 -16.27 1.19
CA ALA A 346 8.82 -16.21 -0.12
C ALA A 346 7.52 -15.40 -0.07
N LEU A 347 7.24 -14.69 1.04
CA LEU A 347 6.02 -13.88 1.18
C LEU A 347 5.91 -12.90 -0.01
N PRO A 348 4.83 -12.99 -0.80
CA PRO A 348 4.59 -12.09 -1.90
C PRO A 348 4.45 -10.64 -1.44
N PHE A 349 5.08 -9.72 -2.15
CA PHE A 349 4.90 -8.28 -2.00
C PHE A 349 4.38 -7.69 -3.31
N LEU A 350 3.25 -7.00 -3.27
CA LEU A 350 2.74 -6.21 -4.39
C LEU A 350 3.02 -4.74 -4.09
N VAL A 351 4.05 -4.20 -4.72
CA VAL A 351 4.47 -2.81 -4.58
C VAL A 351 3.66 -1.95 -5.55
N VAL A 352 3.12 -0.85 -5.08
CA VAL A 352 2.48 0.15 -5.94
C VAL A 352 3.53 1.17 -6.38
N GLN A 353 3.72 1.33 -7.68
CA GLN A 353 4.48 2.48 -8.21
C GLN A 353 3.65 3.74 -8.01
N LEU A 354 4.23 4.81 -7.45
CA LEU A 354 3.48 6.04 -7.23
C LEU A 354 2.84 6.58 -8.52
N PRO A 355 1.62 7.11 -8.45
CA PRO A 355 0.94 7.67 -9.62
C PRO A 355 1.60 8.99 -10.06
N GLN A 356 1.07 9.56 -11.16
CA GLN A 356 1.35 10.95 -11.52
C GLN A 356 0.90 11.92 -10.44
N TRP A 357 1.76 12.86 -10.05
CA TRP A 357 1.44 13.92 -9.11
C TRP A 357 2.48 15.04 -9.20
N ILE A 358 2.03 16.28 -9.05
CA ILE A 358 2.89 17.44 -8.77
C ILE A 358 2.05 18.46 -8.00
N ALA A 359 2.68 19.20 -7.07
CA ALA A 359 2.05 20.37 -6.47
C ALA A 359 1.94 21.50 -7.51
N GLU A 360 0.86 22.28 -7.49
CA GLU A 360 0.66 23.41 -8.40
C GLU A 360 1.84 24.41 -8.34
N ALA A 361 2.38 24.62 -7.14
CA ALA A 361 3.52 25.50 -6.89
C ALA A 361 4.81 25.07 -7.63
N ASP A 362 4.96 23.78 -7.92
CA ASP A 362 6.13 23.21 -8.59
C ASP A 362 5.88 22.93 -10.08
N ALA A 363 4.65 23.15 -10.58
CA ALA A 363 4.25 22.80 -11.95
C ALA A 363 5.10 23.49 -13.04
N GLU A 364 5.59 24.71 -12.79
CA GLU A 364 6.49 25.42 -13.71
C GLU A 364 7.93 24.89 -13.69
N HIS A 365 8.36 24.27 -12.58
CA HIS A 365 9.73 23.83 -12.33
C HIS A 365 9.76 22.47 -11.63
N ASP A 366 9.42 21.41 -12.36
CA ASP A 366 9.43 20.04 -11.86
C ASP A 366 10.81 19.67 -11.28
N PRO A 367 10.91 19.33 -9.97
CA PRO A 367 12.19 18.98 -9.34
C PRO A 367 12.69 17.58 -9.75
N LEU A 368 11.88 16.80 -10.47
CA LEU A 368 12.19 15.45 -10.98
C LEU A 368 12.59 14.44 -9.89
N ARG A 369 12.15 14.65 -8.64
CA ARG A 369 12.36 13.69 -7.55
C ARG A 369 11.37 12.53 -7.60
N TRP A 370 10.11 12.84 -7.89
CA TRP A 370 9.05 11.84 -8.01
C TRP A 370 9.31 10.73 -9.04
N PRO A 371 9.77 11.01 -10.29
CA PRO A 371 10.11 9.94 -11.22
C PRO A 371 11.31 9.09 -10.77
N VAL A 372 12.27 9.66 -10.03
CA VAL A 372 13.37 8.88 -9.41
C VAL A 372 12.82 7.88 -8.40
N LEU A 373 11.90 8.31 -7.54
CA LEU A 373 11.27 7.41 -6.57
C LEU A 373 10.47 6.28 -7.23
N ARG A 374 9.74 6.59 -8.32
CA ARG A 374 9.02 5.57 -9.12
C ARG A 374 9.97 4.53 -9.72
N ASP A 375 11.15 4.96 -10.16
CA ASP A 375 12.18 4.08 -10.72
C ASP A 375 12.81 3.18 -9.63
N GLU A 376 13.06 3.72 -8.43
CA GLU A 376 13.50 2.94 -7.28
C GLU A 376 12.47 1.86 -6.88
N GLN A 377 11.18 2.20 -6.87
CA GLN A 377 10.09 1.23 -6.63
C GLN A 377 10.08 0.12 -7.70
N PHE A 378 10.20 0.51 -8.98
CA PHE A 378 10.27 -0.42 -10.11
C PHE A 378 11.47 -1.37 -10.02
N ALA A 379 12.67 -0.81 -9.82
CA ALA A 379 13.90 -1.57 -9.73
C ALA A 379 13.85 -2.58 -8.58
N VAL A 380 13.46 -2.16 -7.37
CA VAL A 380 13.41 -3.07 -6.21
C VAL A 380 12.41 -4.19 -6.43
N ALA A 381 11.21 -3.89 -6.93
CA ALA A 381 10.20 -4.93 -7.17
C ALA A 381 10.65 -5.94 -8.23
N ARG A 382 11.26 -5.49 -9.33
CA ARG A 382 11.74 -6.38 -10.41
C ARG A 382 12.97 -7.20 -10.00
N GLU A 383 13.82 -6.69 -9.13
CA GLU A 383 15.04 -7.37 -8.67
C GLU A 383 14.83 -8.26 -7.45
N THR A 384 13.70 -8.14 -6.75
CA THR A 384 13.42 -8.88 -5.52
C THR A 384 12.51 -10.08 -5.81
N PRO A 385 12.96 -11.33 -5.59
CA PRO A 385 12.12 -12.51 -5.79
C PRO A 385 10.80 -12.42 -5.01
N HIS A 386 9.70 -12.85 -5.63
CA HIS A 386 8.34 -12.77 -5.09
C HIS A 386 7.87 -11.35 -4.74
N ALA A 387 8.54 -10.31 -5.24
CA ALA A 387 7.96 -8.97 -5.30
C ALA A 387 7.46 -8.73 -6.73
N ASN A 388 6.31 -8.09 -6.85
CA ASN A 388 5.73 -7.63 -8.10
C ASN A 388 5.40 -6.15 -7.98
N ILE A 389 5.19 -5.48 -9.10
CA ILE A 389 4.84 -4.06 -9.15
C ILE A 389 3.60 -3.80 -9.97
N VAL A 390 2.76 -2.90 -9.47
CA VAL A 390 1.58 -2.38 -10.17
C VAL A 390 1.87 -0.95 -10.63
N CYS A 391 1.70 -0.68 -11.92
CA CYS A 391 1.83 0.66 -12.48
C CYS A 391 0.56 1.48 -12.19
N ALA A 392 0.73 2.63 -11.53
CA ALA A 392 -0.36 3.56 -11.22
C ALA A 392 -0.24 4.90 -11.96
N MET A 393 0.55 4.97 -13.03
CA MET A 393 0.86 6.22 -13.74
C MET A 393 -0.36 7.03 -14.20
N ASP A 394 -1.50 6.38 -14.42
CA ASP A 394 -2.76 6.96 -14.86
C ASP A 394 -3.76 7.21 -13.72
N CYS A 395 -3.49 6.74 -12.50
CA CYS A 395 -4.31 6.93 -11.30
C CYS A 395 -3.94 8.21 -10.52
N GLY A 396 -3.32 9.18 -11.19
CA GLY A 396 -2.80 10.42 -10.59
C GLY A 396 -3.77 11.59 -10.70
N GLU A 397 -3.59 12.58 -9.82
CA GLU A 397 -4.32 13.85 -9.85
C GLU A 397 -3.35 15.03 -9.67
N PHE A 398 -3.46 16.04 -10.53
CA PHE A 398 -2.76 17.31 -10.47
C PHE A 398 -3.09 18.04 -9.19
N ASP A 399 -2.06 18.47 -8.45
CA ASP A 399 -2.19 19.18 -7.18
C ASP A 399 -3.00 18.42 -6.09
N ASN A 400 -3.32 17.15 -6.31
CA ASN A 400 -3.95 16.28 -5.32
C ASN A 400 -3.10 15.03 -5.09
N ILE A 401 -2.38 15.01 -3.97
CA ILE A 401 -1.51 13.90 -3.58
C ILE A 401 -2.32 12.64 -3.18
N HIS A 402 -3.63 12.79 -2.98
CA HIS A 402 -4.56 11.72 -2.62
C HIS A 402 -5.63 11.53 -3.71
N PRO A 403 -5.27 10.97 -4.88
CA PRO A 403 -6.21 10.76 -5.98
C PRO A 403 -7.39 9.89 -5.54
N VAL A 404 -8.61 10.22 -5.98
CA VAL A 404 -9.83 9.61 -5.45
C VAL A 404 -10.17 8.26 -6.08
N ASP A 405 -9.67 7.97 -7.28
CA ASP A 405 -9.85 6.65 -7.91
C ASP A 405 -8.97 5.59 -7.23
N LYS A 406 -9.53 4.96 -6.21
CA LYS A 406 -8.93 3.81 -5.53
C LYS A 406 -9.38 2.48 -6.13
N ARG A 407 -10.45 2.50 -6.94
CA ARG A 407 -11.03 1.30 -7.55
C ARG A 407 -10.09 0.71 -8.58
N THR A 408 -9.61 1.52 -9.52
CA THR A 408 -8.72 1.07 -10.59
C THR A 408 -7.46 0.41 -10.03
N LEU A 409 -6.82 1.05 -9.05
CA LEU A 409 -5.62 0.51 -8.42
C LEU A 409 -5.90 -0.75 -7.59
N GLY A 410 -6.98 -0.79 -6.81
CA GLY A 410 -7.37 -1.97 -6.05
C GLY A 410 -7.67 -3.19 -6.93
N MET A 411 -8.35 -2.98 -8.07
CA MET A 411 -8.60 -4.03 -9.05
C MET A 411 -7.31 -4.54 -9.68
N ARG A 412 -6.38 -3.65 -10.09
CA ARG A 412 -5.08 -4.05 -10.66
C ARG A 412 -4.24 -4.86 -9.67
N LEU A 413 -4.20 -4.46 -8.40
CA LEU A 413 -3.54 -5.27 -7.36
C LEU A 413 -4.18 -6.67 -7.25
N GLY A 414 -5.51 -6.75 -7.36
CA GLY A 414 -6.24 -8.02 -7.35
C GLY A 414 -5.86 -8.90 -8.53
N ASP A 415 -5.84 -8.33 -9.74
CA ASP A 415 -5.44 -9.02 -10.97
C ASP A 415 -3.98 -9.51 -10.91
N THR A 416 -3.07 -8.68 -10.42
CA THR A 416 -1.67 -9.07 -10.19
C THR A 416 -1.56 -10.21 -9.17
N ALA A 417 -2.32 -10.20 -8.07
CA ALA A 417 -2.34 -11.32 -7.13
C ALA A 417 -2.87 -12.61 -7.79
N LEU A 418 -3.99 -12.51 -8.51
CA LEU A 418 -4.61 -13.64 -9.22
C LEU A 418 -3.65 -14.26 -10.24
N HIS A 419 -2.90 -13.45 -10.97
CA HIS A 419 -1.90 -13.92 -11.92
C HIS A 419 -0.63 -14.46 -11.24
N ASP A 420 0.06 -13.63 -10.46
CA ASP A 420 1.42 -13.93 -9.98
C ASP A 420 1.47 -14.83 -8.75
N VAL A 421 0.41 -14.83 -7.92
CA VAL A 421 0.35 -15.64 -6.69
C VAL A 421 -0.54 -16.86 -6.85
N TYR A 422 -1.68 -16.72 -7.54
CA TYR A 422 -2.64 -17.81 -7.72
C TYR A 422 -2.52 -18.53 -9.07
N GLY A 423 -1.70 -18.03 -10.00
CA GLY A 423 -1.42 -18.68 -11.28
C GLY A 423 -2.59 -18.64 -12.27
N LEU A 424 -3.58 -17.76 -12.06
CA LEU A 424 -4.69 -17.59 -12.98
C LEU A 424 -4.24 -16.81 -14.23
N GLN A 425 -4.89 -17.07 -15.36
CA GLN A 425 -4.61 -16.38 -16.61
C GLN A 425 -5.43 -15.09 -16.67
N ILE A 426 -4.97 -14.06 -15.97
CA ILE A 426 -5.58 -12.72 -15.92
C ILE A 426 -4.59 -11.72 -16.53
N PRO A 427 -5.00 -10.88 -17.50
CA PRO A 427 -4.14 -9.82 -18.01
C PRO A 427 -3.87 -8.76 -16.92
N CYS A 428 -2.62 -8.65 -16.48
CA CYS A 428 -2.21 -7.68 -15.45
C CYS A 428 -0.84 -7.03 -15.72
N ALA A 429 -0.20 -7.37 -16.85
CA ALA A 429 1.14 -6.91 -17.16
C ALA A 429 1.11 -5.59 -17.94
N SER A 430 1.65 -4.53 -17.34
CA SER A 430 1.88 -3.23 -17.98
C SER A 430 3.03 -3.32 -19.00
N PRO A 431 3.03 -2.50 -20.08
CA PRO A 431 4.16 -2.43 -21.00
C PRO A 431 5.46 -2.04 -20.30
N GLU A 432 6.53 -2.79 -20.59
CA GLU A 432 7.87 -2.53 -20.03
C GLU A 432 8.93 -2.44 -21.12
N LEU A 433 9.92 -1.58 -20.89
CA LEU A 433 11.08 -1.46 -21.75
C LEU A 433 11.88 -2.76 -21.76
N VAL A 434 12.08 -3.33 -22.95
CA VAL A 434 12.96 -4.50 -23.16
C VAL A 434 14.25 -4.11 -23.85
N ASP A 435 14.20 -3.13 -24.76
CA ASP A 435 15.35 -2.75 -25.58
C ASP A 435 15.28 -1.29 -26.02
N LEU A 436 16.44 -0.64 -26.08
CA LEU A 436 16.62 0.74 -26.53
C LEU A 436 17.86 0.81 -27.41
N GLN A 437 17.68 1.19 -28.67
CA GLN A 437 18.76 1.22 -29.66
C GLN A 437 18.74 2.48 -30.51
N VAL A 438 19.90 2.83 -31.07
CA VAL A 438 19.98 3.83 -32.12
C VAL A 438 19.52 3.19 -33.43
N GLY A 439 18.58 3.82 -34.13
CA GLY A 439 18.10 3.32 -35.42
C GLY A 439 19.19 3.28 -36.49
N GLU A 440 19.01 2.49 -37.55
CA GLU A 440 20.04 2.22 -38.57
C GLU A 440 20.62 3.49 -39.23
N GLY A 441 19.83 4.56 -39.31
CA GLY A 441 20.25 5.86 -39.84
C GLY A 441 21.03 6.76 -38.87
N GLY A 442 21.15 6.38 -37.60
CA GLY A 442 21.88 7.12 -36.56
C GLY A 442 21.16 8.36 -35.99
N GLY A 443 20.00 8.72 -36.53
CA GLY A 443 19.26 9.96 -36.18
C GLY A 443 17.99 9.75 -35.37
N GLU A 444 17.65 8.52 -35.02
CA GLU A 444 16.46 8.17 -34.22
C GLU A 444 16.82 7.17 -33.11
N MET A 445 16.01 7.14 -32.07
CA MET A 445 16.01 6.05 -31.09
C MET A 445 14.84 5.11 -31.38
N VAL A 446 15.07 3.82 -31.18
CA VAL A 446 14.08 2.75 -31.33
C VAL A 446 13.87 2.10 -29.96
N VAL A 447 12.65 2.15 -29.47
CA VAL A 447 12.25 1.62 -28.16
C VAL A 447 11.40 0.38 -28.39
N THR A 448 11.73 -0.73 -27.73
CA THR A 448 10.92 -1.95 -27.77
C THR A 448 10.31 -2.19 -26.40
N PHE A 449 8.98 -2.29 -26.36
CA PHE A 449 8.22 -2.72 -25.19
C PHE A 449 7.78 -4.18 -25.31
N ASN A 450 7.72 -4.93 -24.20
CA ASN A 450 6.89 -6.14 -24.07
C ASN A 450 5.52 -5.77 -23.47
N HIS A 451 4.64 -6.77 -23.29
CA HIS A 451 3.28 -6.61 -22.74
C HIS A 451 2.50 -5.47 -23.41
N ALA A 452 2.80 -5.25 -24.68
CA ALA A 452 2.41 -4.09 -25.46
C ALA A 452 1.47 -4.47 -26.60
N GLN A 453 0.85 -5.65 -26.56
CA GLN A 453 -0.19 -5.97 -27.54
C GLN A 453 -1.26 -4.87 -27.52
N GLY A 454 -1.59 -4.32 -28.68
CA GLY A 454 -2.53 -3.20 -28.78
C GLY A 454 -2.00 -1.87 -28.21
N LEU A 455 -0.68 -1.65 -28.15
CA LEU A 455 -0.10 -0.40 -27.66
C LEU A 455 -0.69 0.82 -28.37
N HIS A 456 -1.22 1.76 -27.60
CA HIS A 456 -1.89 2.96 -28.08
C HIS A 456 -1.75 4.12 -27.10
N TRP A 457 -2.17 5.30 -27.53
CA TRP A 457 -2.05 6.55 -26.78
C TRP A 457 -3.34 6.99 -26.07
N HIS A 458 -4.44 6.27 -26.29
CA HIS A 458 -5.75 6.62 -25.76
C HIS A 458 -5.98 5.91 -24.42
N GLY A 459 -6.47 6.61 -23.40
CA GLY A 459 -6.68 6.06 -22.06
C GLY A 459 -7.23 7.09 -21.08
N THR A 460 -7.51 6.66 -19.84
CA THR A 460 -8.04 7.52 -18.76
C THR A 460 -6.92 8.17 -17.96
N THR A 461 -7.09 9.43 -17.53
CA THR A 461 -6.34 9.95 -16.36
C THR A 461 -7.25 10.80 -15.49
N SER A 462 -7.11 10.72 -14.17
CA SER A 462 -8.13 11.17 -13.22
C SER A 462 -8.34 12.67 -13.07
N ASP A 463 -7.56 13.59 -13.65
CA ASP A 463 -7.99 15.01 -13.65
C ASP A 463 -7.45 15.95 -14.74
N THR A 464 -6.38 15.64 -15.48
CA THR A 464 -5.99 16.45 -16.66
C THR A 464 -6.28 15.79 -18.00
N MET A 465 -6.62 14.50 -18.04
CA MET A 465 -7.00 13.80 -19.30
C MET A 465 -8.17 12.83 -19.09
N ARG A 466 -9.18 13.24 -18.32
CA ARG A 466 -10.54 12.68 -18.41
C ARG A 466 -11.25 13.06 -19.71
N ALA A 467 -10.67 13.96 -20.50
CA ALA A 467 -11.03 14.05 -21.89
C ALA A 467 -10.49 12.79 -22.59
N ILE A 468 -11.37 11.80 -22.77
CA ILE A 468 -11.45 11.17 -24.09
C ILE A 468 -11.76 12.33 -25.04
N ALA A 469 -10.76 13.14 -25.36
CA ALA A 469 -10.86 13.96 -26.53
C ALA A 469 -11.07 12.93 -27.65
N ASP A 470 -12.09 13.13 -28.49
CA ASP A 470 -12.29 12.41 -29.75
C ASP A 470 -11.09 12.69 -30.68
N ILE A 471 -9.89 12.33 -30.24
CA ILE A 471 -8.65 12.39 -30.97
C ILE A 471 -8.68 11.09 -31.76
N ALA A 472 -8.77 11.23 -33.07
CA ALA A 472 -8.65 10.10 -33.98
C ALA A 472 -7.41 9.28 -33.58
N GLU A 473 -7.61 7.97 -33.41
CA GLU A 473 -6.55 7.05 -33.05
C GLU A 473 -5.39 7.19 -34.05
N SER A 474 -4.27 7.72 -33.56
CA SER A 474 -3.07 7.99 -34.33
C SER A 474 -1.94 7.18 -33.71
N THR A 475 -1.16 6.50 -34.54
CA THR A 475 0.08 5.85 -34.08
C THR A 475 1.18 6.85 -33.76
N GLU A 476 1.00 8.13 -34.12
CA GLU A 476 1.97 9.20 -33.93
C GLU A 476 1.53 10.20 -32.86
N ARG A 477 2.49 10.66 -32.05
CA ARG A 477 2.37 11.80 -31.14
C ARG A 477 3.53 12.78 -31.32
N LYS A 478 3.21 14.08 -31.25
CA LYS A 478 4.19 15.15 -31.39
C LYS A 478 5.11 15.24 -30.17
N ALA A 479 6.28 15.83 -30.38
CA ALA A 479 7.18 16.20 -29.29
C ALA A 479 6.43 17.05 -28.25
N GLY A 480 6.62 16.74 -26.96
CA GLY A 480 5.91 17.36 -25.83
C GLY A 480 4.63 16.63 -25.42
N GLU A 481 3.91 16.02 -26.37
CA GLU A 481 2.69 15.24 -26.11
C GLU A 481 2.95 13.73 -25.97
N SER A 482 4.07 13.25 -26.53
CA SER A 482 4.45 11.84 -26.55
C SER A 482 4.90 11.29 -25.19
N GLY A 483 5.33 12.16 -24.26
CA GLY A 483 5.98 11.76 -23.02
C GLY A 483 7.41 11.22 -23.20
N PHE A 484 7.93 11.14 -24.42
CA PHE A 484 9.31 10.71 -24.71
C PHE A 484 10.25 11.89 -24.84
N GLU A 485 11.46 11.74 -24.31
CA GLU A 485 12.56 12.67 -24.48
C GLU A 485 13.86 11.90 -24.84
N ILE A 486 14.71 12.50 -25.68
CA ILE A 486 15.98 11.90 -26.13
C ILE A 486 17.17 12.82 -25.86
N ALA A 487 18.37 12.25 -25.70
CA ALA A 487 19.59 13.00 -25.42
C ALA A 487 20.81 12.44 -26.18
N ALA A 488 21.83 13.28 -26.40
CA ALA A 488 23.08 12.88 -27.05
C ALA A 488 24.02 12.08 -26.13
N SER A 489 23.85 12.21 -24.81
CA SER A 489 24.51 11.44 -23.75
C SER A 489 23.68 11.51 -22.46
N ALA A 490 24.00 10.67 -21.46
CA ALA A 490 23.35 10.71 -20.14
C ALA A 490 23.48 12.07 -19.42
N ASP A 491 24.59 12.79 -19.64
CA ASP A 491 24.85 14.10 -19.04
C ASP A 491 24.28 15.28 -19.86
N SER A 492 23.73 15.01 -21.04
CA SER A 492 23.14 16.03 -21.89
C SER A 492 21.70 16.33 -21.47
N GLU A 493 21.20 17.50 -21.85
CA GLU A 493 19.79 17.83 -21.72
C GLU A 493 18.93 16.85 -22.54
N PHE A 494 17.88 16.33 -21.92
CA PHE A 494 16.86 15.53 -22.59
C PHE A 494 15.84 16.45 -23.25
N VAL A 495 15.67 16.31 -24.56
CA VAL A 495 14.73 17.14 -25.34
C VAL A 495 13.49 16.33 -25.72
N PRO A 496 12.30 16.93 -25.79
CA PRO A 496 11.09 16.26 -26.24
C PRO A 496 11.23 15.64 -27.64
N ALA A 497 10.72 14.42 -27.80
CA ALA A 497 10.80 13.65 -29.04
C ALA A 497 9.42 13.37 -29.63
N HIS A 498 9.29 13.49 -30.95
CA HIS A 498 8.16 12.91 -31.66
C HIS A 498 8.23 11.38 -31.56
N ALA A 499 7.08 10.73 -31.33
CA ALA A 499 7.00 9.29 -31.17
C ALA A 499 6.02 8.67 -32.18
N ARG A 500 6.43 7.58 -32.83
CA ARG A 500 5.61 6.80 -33.76
C ARG A 500 5.64 5.33 -33.38
N ILE A 501 4.47 4.79 -33.03
CA ILE A 501 4.28 3.34 -32.84
C ILE A 501 4.38 2.68 -34.22
N GLU A 502 5.26 1.69 -34.35
CA GLU A 502 5.42 0.94 -35.60
C GLU A 502 4.14 0.10 -35.85
N PRO A 503 3.47 0.26 -37.00
CA PRO A 503 2.39 -0.65 -37.38
C PRO A 503 2.96 -2.05 -37.61
N ARG A 504 2.35 -3.08 -37.01
CA ARG A 504 2.63 -4.47 -37.38
C ARG A 504 1.36 -5.27 -37.60
N ASP A 505 1.45 -6.17 -38.57
CA ASP A 505 0.41 -7.13 -38.95
C ASP A 505 0.45 -8.44 -38.11
N ASP A 506 1.50 -8.65 -37.28
CA ASP A 506 1.66 -9.86 -36.46
C ASP A 506 0.94 -9.73 -35.10
N LEU A 507 -0.37 -9.93 -35.11
CA LEU A 507 -1.24 -9.95 -33.92
C LEU A 507 -0.82 -10.93 -32.79
N GLY A 508 0.21 -11.77 -33.00
CA GLY A 508 0.68 -12.78 -32.05
C GLY A 508 1.94 -12.44 -31.24
N SER A 509 2.54 -11.25 -31.40
CA SER A 509 3.66 -10.81 -30.55
C SER A 509 3.18 -9.88 -29.44
N ASP A 510 3.63 -10.11 -28.20
CA ASP A 510 3.45 -9.20 -27.06
C ASP A 510 4.32 -7.94 -27.15
N MET A 511 5.22 -7.84 -28.13
CA MET A 511 6.15 -6.72 -28.24
C MET A 511 5.66 -5.64 -29.21
N ARG A 512 5.96 -4.37 -28.92
CA ARG A 512 5.76 -3.24 -29.84
C ARG A 512 6.95 -2.31 -29.86
N VAL A 513 7.16 -1.69 -31.02
CA VAL A 513 8.27 -0.79 -31.28
C VAL A 513 7.77 0.64 -31.42
N VAL A 514 8.49 1.58 -30.83
CA VAL A 514 8.24 3.02 -30.93
C VAL A 514 9.51 3.71 -31.44
N HIS A 515 9.39 4.45 -32.54
CA HIS A 515 10.47 5.27 -33.10
C HIS A 515 10.41 6.68 -32.54
N LEU A 516 11.54 7.20 -32.09
CA LEU A 516 11.69 8.52 -31.49
C LEU A 516 12.62 9.41 -32.31
N LEU A 517 12.16 10.62 -32.62
CA LEU A 517 12.91 11.60 -33.40
C LEU A 517 12.83 12.98 -32.74
N SER A 518 13.97 13.69 -32.67
CA SER A 518 13.99 15.13 -32.43
C SER A 518 15.05 15.79 -33.33
N PRO A 519 14.68 16.82 -34.13
CA PRO A 519 15.65 17.59 -34.92
C PRO A 519 16.75 18.27 -34.09
N GLU A 520 16.49 18.48 -32.80
CA GLU A 520 17.44 19.12 -31.86
C GLU A 520 18.56 18.18 -31.42
N VAL A 521 18.33 16.86 -31.48
CA VAL A 521 19.31 15.83 -31.14
C VAL A 521 19.49 14.89 -32.35
N PRO A 522 20.34 15.26 -33.34
CA PRO A 522 20.50 14.51 -34.58
C PRO A 522 21.30 13.21 -34.42
N LYS A 523 21.87 12.96 -33.23
CA LYS A 523 22.63 11.74 -32.88
C LYS A 523 22.28 11.32 -31.45
N PRO A 524 21.04 10.87 -31.21
CA PRO A 524 20.63 10.48 -29.88
C PRO A 524 21.31 9.17 -29.48
N THR A 525 21.56 9.00 -28.19
CA THR A 525 22.08 7.75 -27.61
C THR A 525 21.33 7.32 -26.36
N HIS A 526 20.54 8.21 -25.76
CA HIS A 526 19.77 7.97 -24.54
C HIS A 526 18.32 8.41 -24.75
N ALA A 527 17.41 7.77 -24.04
CA ALA A 527 15.99 8.09 -24.07
C ALA A 527 15.35 7.91 -22.70
N ARG A 528 14.33 8.71 -22.43
CA ARG A 528 13.46 8.53 -21.27
C ARG A 528 12.01 8.69 -21.65
N TYR A 529 11.14 8.07 -20.87
CA TYR A 529 9.71 8.06 -21.10
C TYR A 529 8.97 8.30 -19.79
N ALA A 530 8.00 9.23 -19.84
CA ALA A 530 7.19 9.65 -18.71
C ALA A 530 8.02 10.00 -17.45
N TRP A 531 9.24 10.51 -17.68
CA TRP A 531 10.21 10.85 -16.63
C TRP A 531 9.96 12.26 -16.08
N ARG A 532 8.74 12.44 -15.53
CA ARG A 532 8.25 13.68 -14.93
C ARG A 532 7.35 13.34 -13.75
N SER A 533 7.21 14.29 -12.82
CA SER A 533 6.27 14.17 -11.70
C SER A 533 4.83 14.20 -12.25
N TRP A 534 4.56 15.14 -13.18
CA TRP A 534 3.32 15.26 -13.94
C TRP A 534 3.56 15.50 -15.44
N GLY A 535 2.77 14.87 -16.31
CA GLY A 535 2.98 14.93 -17.75
C GLY A 535 1.79 14.45 -18.59
N PRO A 536 2.03 14.23 -19.90
CA PRO A 536 1.00 13.78 -20.83
C PRO A 536 0.56 12.33 -20.56
N ALA A 537 -0.49 11.90 -21.28
CA ALA A 537 -1.08 10.57 -21.08
C ALA A 537 -0.05 9.48 -21.36
N PRO A 538 0.05 8.47 -20.49
CA PRO A 538 0.90 7.34 -20.77
C PRO A 538 0.39 6.57 -21.99
N LEU A 539 1.28 5.81 -22.61
CA LEU A 539 0.97 4.67 -23.46
C LEU A 539 0.21 3.61 -22.67
N PHE A 540 -0.77 2.98 -23.32
CA PHE A 540 -1.54 1.86 -22.79
C PHE A 540 -1.42 0.66 -23.71
N ASN A 541 -1.43 -0.56 -23.17
CA ASN A 541 -1.69 -1.76 -23.98
C ASN A 541 -3.19 -1.98 -24.20
N GLY A 542 -3.53 -2.99 -24.98
CA GLY A 542 -4.91 -3.37 -25.30
C GLY A 542 -5.75 -3.80 -24.11
N ASP A 543 -5.13 -4.14 -22.97
CA ASP A 543 -5.80 -4.45 -21.71
C ASP A 543 -6.08 -3.20 -20.85
N GLY A 544 -5.69 -2.01 -21.33
CA GLY A 544 -5.91 -0.75 -20.60
C GLY A 544 -4.93 -0.51 -19.46
N LEU A 545 -3.73 -1.10 -19.53
CA LEU A 545 -2.68 -0.92 -18.52
C LEU A 545 -1.62 0.08 -19.01
N PRO A 546 -1.22 1.07 -18.19
CA PRO A 546 -0.24 2.09 -18.58
C PRO A 546 1.18 1.50 -18.62
N ALA A 547 2.01 2.02 -19.52
CA ALA A 547 3.42 1.68 -19.62
C ALA A 547 4.24 2.28 -18.47
N PHE A 548 5.22 1.52 -17.97
CA PHE A 548 6.13 2.01 -16.93
C PHE A 548 7.04 3.13 -17.46
N PRO A 549 7.35 4.16 -16.65
CA PRO A 549 8.35 5.16 -16.97
C PRO A 549 9.76 4.52 -16.98
N PHE A 550 10.69 5.13 -17.71
CA PHE A 550 12.10 4.72 -17.69
C PHE A 550 13.03 5.88 -18.05
N ILE A 551 14.31 5.72 -17.71
CA ILE A 551 15.45 6.51 -18.21
C ILE A 551 16.59 5.54 -18.53
N LYS A 552 17.12 5.59 -19.77
CA LYS A 552 18.22 4.71 -20.22
C LYS A 552 19.18 5.41 -21.18
#